data_AF-A0A661P739-F1
#
_entry.id   AF-A0A661P739-F1
#
_cell.length_a   1.000
_cell.length_b   1.000
_cell.length_c   1.000
_cell.angle_alpha   90.00
_cell.angle_beta   90.00
_cell.angle_gamma   90.00
#
_symmetry.space_group_name_H-M   'P 1'
#
loop_
_entity.id
_entity.type
_entity.pdbx_description
1 polymer ?
#
loop_
_entity_poly.entity_id
_entity_poly.type
_entity_poly.pdbx_seq_one_letter_code
_entity_poly.pdbx_strand_id
1 'polypeptide(L)'
;MTCVTSFPFTDSRDTSSEGESTLDGYSCLPNVDESGPEILYRVTVPAAGFLSAAVYEAGSADIDVHILSALDAATCLDRGNVHARADVTAGDVWIVADTYASGGQPQVGAFQIDIGFVVPSVGPCDMEVGEMARVNDGGNHLAMPATGPMVLEAHLVTQEEPAPYPSTSTDELAEHYVLSQDTTEFIMHRSQVWAPLEGGTFYGCGIGSPDDFPVLHEAWYVNMYWTAQSRPAKGTRMILRDPNGGSRAVVVAAGYETGPGNLAHIGGTPEEPHFYLGTGHLDDLQLGIAADQALPFGPRICQ
;
A
#
# COMPACT_ATOMS: atom_id res chain seq x y z
N MET A 1 0.37 5.82 -27.46
CA MET A 1 0.92 6.58 -26.31
C MET A 1 -0.08 7.57 -25.75
N THR A 2 -0.33 7.53 -24.44
CA THR A 2 -1.15 8.48 -23.68
C THR A 2 -0.25 9.36 -22.79
N CYS A 3 -0.52 10.67 -22.69
CA CYS A 3 0.22 11.57 -21.79
C CYS A 3 -0.55 11.74 -20.47
N VAL A 4 0.11 11.48 -19.34
CA VAL A 4 -0.44 11.64 -17.99
C VAL A 4 0.25 12.82 -17.31
N THR A 5 -0.54 13.82 -16.89
CA THR A 5 -0.03 15.07 -16.30
C THR A 5 -0.78 15.48 -15.02
N SER A 6 -1.72 14.66 -14.58
CA SER A 6 -2.53 14.85 -13.37
C SER A 6 -2.73 13.50 -12.70
N PHE A 7 -2.85 13.51 -11.38
CA PHE A 7 -3.04 12.30 -10.57
C PHE A 7 -4.20 12.55 -9.58
N PRO A 8 -4.95 11.50 -9.19
CA PRO A 8 -4.91 10.16 -9.78
C PRO A 8 -5.37 10.17 -11.26
N PHE A 9 -4.93 9.19 -12.03
CA PHE A 9 -5.31 9.00 -13.43
C PHE A 9 -5.83 7.59 -13.63
N THR A 10 -6.96 7.47 -14.32
CA THR A 10 -7.57 6.18 -14.67
C THR A 10 -7.80 6.12 -16.18
N ASP A 11 -7.51 4.97 -16.77
CA ASP A 11 -7.80 4.68 -18.18
C ASP A 11 -8.29 3.23 -18.34
N SER A 12 -9.04 2.96 -19.41
CA SER A 12 -9.47 1.60 -19.78
C SER A 12 -9.13 1.32 -21.23
N ARG A 13 -8.52 0.17 -21.48
CA ARG A 13 -7.90 -0.21 -22.77
C ARG A 13 -8.07 -1.69 -23.03
N ASP A 14 -7.77 -2.12 -24.25
CA ASP A 14 -7.82 -3.53 -24.64
C ASP A 14 -6.63 -3.90 -25.55
N THR A 15 -5.68 -4.68 -25.02
CA THR A 15 -4.48 -5.11 -25.78
C THR A 15 -4.80 -6.09 -26.91
N SER A 16 -6.04 -6.59 -27.01
CA SER A 16 -6.46 -7.40 -28.16
C SER A 16 -6.74 -6.56 -29.42
N SER A 17 -6.90 -5.24 -29.26
CA SER A 17 -7.27 -4.34 -30.36
C SER A 17 -6.45 -3.04 -30.43
N GLU A 18 -5.74 -2.70 -29.36
CA GLU A 18 -4.88 -1.53 -29.21
C GLU A 18 -3.44 -1.95 -28.85
N GLY A 19 -2.50 -1.00 -28.92
CA GLY A 19 -1.12 -1.19 -28.47
C GLY A 19 -0.07 -1.25 -29.56
N GLU A 20 1.17 -1.26 -29.11
CA GLU A 20 2.37 -1.52 -29.91
C GLU A 20 2.89 -2.93 -29.56
N SER A 21 3.90 -3.45 -30.27
CA SER A 21 4.54 -4.73 -29.93
C SER A 21 6.03 -4.56 -30.13
N THR A 22 6.65 -3.79 -29.24
CA THR A 22 8.05 -3.32 -29.37
C THR A 22 8.93 -3.68 -28.19
N LEU A 23 8.34 -4.07 -27.06
CA LEU A 23 9.02 -4.42 -25.83
C LEU A 23 8.68 -5.86 -25.41
N ASP A 24 9.47 -6.85 -25.83
CA ASP A 24 9.19 -8.26 -25.50
C ASP A 24 9.65 -8.70 -24.08
N GLY A 25 10.17 -7.77 -23.27
CA GLY A 25 10.65 -8.05 -21.92
C GLY A 25 11.46 -6.91 -21.30
N TYR A 26 11.73 -7.00 -19.98
CA TYR A 26 12.23 -5.89 -19.17
C TYR A 26 13.41 -6.28 -18.26
N SER A 27 14.35 -5.34 -18.01
CA SER A 27 15.57 -5.61 -17.22
C SER A 27 15.34 -5.98 -15.75
N CYS A 28 14.19 -5.57 -15.19
CA CYS A 28 13.75 -5.94 -13.85
C CYS A 28 13.43 -7.45 -13.72
N LEU A 29 13.02 -8.12 -14.80
CA LEU A 29 12.83 -9.58 -14.81
C LEU A 29 12.97 -10.16 -16.23
N PRO A 30 14.20 -10.33 -16.74
CA PRO A 30 14.49 -10.52 -18.16
C PRO A 30 14.07 -11.88 -18.76
N ASN A 31 13.50 -12.77 -17.94
CA ASN A 31 13.07 -14.11 -18.38
C ASN A 31 11.55 -14.26 -18.45
N VAL A 32 10.80 -13.17 -18.21
CA VAL A 32 9.35 -13.13 -18.48
C VAL A 32 9.15 -12.74 -19.93
N ASP A 33 8.24 -13.47 -20.59
CA ASP A 33 7.88 -13.27 -21.98
C ASP A 33 6.73 -12.26 -22.04
N GLU A 34 7.03 -11.04 -22.48
CA GLU A 34 6.07 -9.93 -22.67
C GLU A 34 5.88 -9.67 -24.16
N SER A 35 6.03 -10.68 -25.03
CA SER A 35 5.95 -10.51 -26.50
C SER A 35 4.55 -10.20 -27.06
N GLY A 36 3.62 -9.78 -26.20
CA GLY A 36 2.29 -9.35 -26.58
C GLY A 36 2.21 -7.84 -26.85
N PRO A 37 1.00 -7.30 -27.10
CA PRO A 37 0.84 -5.87 -27.30
C PRO A 37 0.90 -5.06 -25.99
N GLU A 38 1.62 -3.94 -26.01
CA GLU A 38 1.77 -3.01 -24.88
C GLU A 38 1.07 -1.65 -25.09
N ILE A 39 0.54 -1.07 -24.00
CA ILE A 39 0.02 0.30 -23.94
C ILE A 39 0.98 1.21 -23.17
N LEU A 40 1.48 2.24 -23.86
CA LEU A 40 2.47 3.17 -23.33
C LEU A 40 1.84 4.45 -22.76
N TYR A 41 2.23 4.79 -21.53
CA TYR A 41 1.90 6.05 -20.85
C TYR A 41 3.17 6.86 -20.59
N ARG A 42 3.24 8.08 -21.13
CA ARG A 42 4.26 9.06 -20.75
C ARG A 42 3.74 9.87 -19.57
N VAL A 43 4.37 9.74 -18.43
CA VAL A 43 3.96 10.34 -17.16
C VAL A 43 4.89 11.51 -16.84
N THR A 44 4.35 12.73 -16.78
CA THR A 44 5.12 13.91 -16.37
C THR A 44 4.98 14.10 -14.86
N VAL A 45 6.05 13.81 -14.14
CA VAL A 45 6.13 13.89 -12.68
C VAL A 45 6.59 15.29 -12.25
N PRO A 46 5.80 16.02 -11.43
CA PRO A 46 6.08 17.43 -11.13
C PRO A 46 7.20 17.66 -10.12
N ALA A 47 7.53 16.65 -9.31
CA ALA A 47 8.52 16.71 -8.24
C ALA A 47 9.15 15.32 -8.03
N ALA A 48 10.18 15.21 -7.19
CA ALA A 48 10.57 13.90 -6.71
C ALA A 48 9.45 13.33 -5.81
N GLY A 49 9.12 12.04 -5.95
CA GLY A 49 8.06 11.41 -5.18
C GLY A 49 7.90 9.93 -5.51
N PHE A 50 6.79 9.36 -5.08
CA PHE A 50 6.46 7.95 -5.22
C PHE A 50 5.39 7.79 -6.30
N LEU A 51 5.76 7.14 -7.39
CA LEU A 51 4.89 6.81 -8.52
C LEU A 51 4.44 5.35 -8.36
N SER A 52 3.15 5.11 -8.53
CA SER A 52 2.58 3.77 -8.55
C SER A 52 1.56 3.60 -9.68
N ALA A 53 1.41 2.37 -10.11
CA ALA A 53 0.42 1.97 -11.10
C ALA A 53 -0.22 0.65 -10.67
N ALA A 54 -1.51 0.50 -10.90
CA ALA A 54 -2.25 -0.73 -10.66
C ALA A 54 -3.11 -1.06 -11.88
N VAL A 55 -3.17 -2.33 -12.25
CA VAL A 55 -4.01 -2.82 -13.35
C VAL A 55 -5.10 -3.74 -12.82
N TYR A 56 -6.23 -3.75 -13.52
CA TYR A 56 -7.38 -4.58 -13.22
C TYR A 56 -7.88 -5.21 -14.51
N GLU A 57 -7.70 -6.52 -14.62
CA GLU A 57 -7.96 -7.29 -15.82
C GLU A 57 -9.40 -7.79 -15.89
N ALA A 58 -9.91 -7.95 -17.12
CA ALA A 58 -11.15 -8.65 -17.37
C ALA A 58 -10.89 -10.04 -17.99
N GLY A 59 -11.62 -11.04 -17.52
CA GLY A 59 -11.64 -12.37 -18.13
C GLY A 59 -10.35 -13.15 -17.89
N SER A 60 -9.62 -13.45 -18.98
CA SER A 60 -8.38 -14.22 -18.97
C SER A 60 -7.19 -13.42 -19.50
N ALA A 61 -7.29 -12.09 -19.52
CA ALA A 61 -6.15 -11.24 -19.82
C ALA A 61 -5.08 -11.42 -18.72
N ASP A 62 -3.82 -11.24 -19.07
CA ASP A 62 -2.68 -11.21 -18.15
C ASP A 62 -1.83 -10.02 -18.58
N ILE A 63 -2.06 -8.89 -17.91
CA ILE A 63 -1.49 -7.59 -18.21
C ILE A 63 -0.53 -7.24 -17.08
N ASP A 64 0.76 -7.34 -17.34
CA ASP A 64 1.79 -6.89 -16.41
C ASP A 64 1.94 -5.37 -16.49
N VAL A 65 2.40 -4.74 -15.40
CA VAL A 65 2.69 -3.31 -15.38
C VAL A 65 4.15 -3.05 -15.01
N HIS A 66 4.76 -2.12 -15.73
CA HIS A 66 6.17 -1.76 -15.62
C HIS A 66 6.34 -0.25 -15.48
N ILE A 67 7.29 0.18 -14.67
CA ILE A 67 7.72 1.58 -14.57
C ILE A 67 9.15 1.69 -15.11
N LEU A 68 9.38 2.55 -16.09
CA LEU A 68 10.69 2.76 -16.73
C LEU A 68 11.13 4.21 -16.60
N SER A 69 12.42 4.43 -16.33
CA SER A 69 12.97 5.80 -16.28
C SER A 69 13.17 6.44 -17.67
N ALA A 70 13.16 5.65 -18.73
CA ALA A 70 13.07 6.07 -20.12
C ALA A 70 12.23 5.06 -20.92
N LEU A 71 11.80 5.38 -22.14
CA LEU A 71 11.14 4.41 -23.02
C LEU A 71 12.17 3.43 -23.59
N ASP A 72 12.69 2.58 -22.71
CA ASP A 72 13.71 1.57 -22.95
C ASP A 72 13.56 0.48 -21.87
N ALA A 73 13.30 -0.75 -22.31
CA ALA A 73 13.19 -1.94 -21.46
C ALA A 73 14.38 -2.16 -20.52
N ALA A 74 15.57 -1.66 -20.88
CA ALA A 74 16.76 -1.74 -20.03
C ALA A 74 16.67 -0.84 -18.79
N THR A 75 15.76 0.15 -18.78
CA THR A 75 15.64 1.17 -17.74
C THR A 75 14.49 0.93 -16.76
N CYS A 76 14.03 -0.32 -16.66
CA CYS A 76 12.99 -0.75 -15.72
C CYS A 76 13.37 -0.44 -14.28
N LEU A 77 12.50 0.32 -13.60
CA LEU A 77 12.60 0.66 -12.19
C LEU A 77 11.87 -0.37 -11.33
N ASP A 78 10.69 -0.80 -11.77
CA ASP A 78 9.90 -1.84 -11.10
C ASP A 78 8.90 -2.50 -12.07
N ARG A 79 8.45 -3.70 -11.71
CA ARG A 79 7.36 -4.41 -12.40
C ARG A 79 6.48 -5.20 -11.44
N GLY A 80 5.28 -5.54 -11.88
CA GLY A 80 4.47 -6.57 -11.23
C GLY A 80 3.23 -6.94 -12.02
N ASN A 81 2.62 -8.07 -11.65
CA ASN A 81 1.44 -8.61 -12.33
C ASN A 81 0.21 -7.71 -12.18
N VAL A 82 0.06 -7.06 -11.01
CA VAL A 82 -1.13 -6.25 -10.72
C VAL A 82 -0.80 -4.81 -10.35
N HIS A 83 0.45 -4.54 -9.99
CA HIS A 83 0.93 -3.20 -9.68
C HIS A 83 2.45 -3.08 -9.84
N ALA A 84 2.93 -1.84 -9.94
CA ALA A 84 4.35 -1.50 -9.86
C ALA A 84 4.51 -0.16 -9.13
N ARG A 85 5.67 0.08 -8.52
CA ARG A 85 5.97 1.29 -7.75
C ARG A 85 7.45 1.68 -7.81
N ALA A 86 7.72 2.97 -7.88
CA ALA A 86 9.09 3.48 -7.86
C ALA A 86 9.17 4.87 -7.21
N ASP A 87 10.29 5.13 -6.52
CA ASP A 87 10.68 6.52 -6.28
C ASP A 87 11.21 7.09 -7.59
N VAL A 88 10.70 8.25 -7.98
CA VAL A 88 11.02 8.89 -9.25
C VAL A 88 11.46 10.33 -9.03
N THR A 89 12.30 10.84 -9.92
CA THR A 89 12.64 12.27 -9.96
C THR A 89 11.61 13.03 -10.77
N ALA A 90 11.55 14.35 -10.59
CA ALA A 90 10.77 15.22 -11.48
C ALA A 90 11.21 15.03 -12.95
N GLY A 91 10.26 15.02 -13.88
CA GLY A 91 10.51 14.78 -15.30
C GLY A 91 9.57 13.73 -15.90
N ASP A 92 9.91 13.25 -17.08
CA ASP A 92 9.13 12.21 -17.75
C ASP A 92 9.59 10.82 -17.30
N VAL A 93 8.63 10.00 -16.91
CA VAL A 93 8.75 8.57 -16.60
C VAL A 93 7.76 7.81 -17.48
N TRP A 94 7.97 6.52 -17.71
CA TRP A 94 7.09 5.71 -18.54
C TRP A 94 6.42 4.63 -17.69
N ILE A 95 5.11 4.48 -17.87
CA ILE A 95 4.38 3.32 -17.42
C ILE A 95 3.99 2.52 -18.66
N VAL A 96 4.22 1.21 -18.60
CA VAL A 96 3.83 0.28 -19.64
C VAL A 96 2.90 -0.75 -19.04
N ALA A 97 1.70 -0.88 -19.62
CA ALA A 97 0.82 -2.01 -19.37
C ALA A 97 1.04 -2.99 -20.53
N ASP A 98 1.68 -4.11 -20.25
CA ASP A 98 2.17 -5.07 -21.23
C ASP A 98 1.43 -6.39 -21.14
N THR A 99 1.31 -7.11 -22.24
CA THR A 99 0.63 -8.40 -22.26
C THR A 99 1.62 -9.53 -22.03
N TYR A 100 1.45 -10.25 -20.92
CA TYR A 100 2.19 -11.46 -20.65
C TYR A 100 1.88 -12.55 -21.68
N ALA A 101 2.92 -13.25 -22.13
CA ALA A 101 2.82 -14.35 -23.08
C ALA A 101 3.13 -15.70 -22.42
N SER A 102 2.10 -16.52 -22.24
CA SER A 102 2.25 -17.89 -21.73
C SER A 102 2.60 -18.86 -22.86
N GLY A 103 3.84 -19.34 -22.89
CA GLY A 103 4.32 -20.27 -23.93
C GLY A 103 4.33 -19.63 -25.32
N GLY A 104 4.68 -18.34 -25.40
CA GLY A 104 4.66 -17.55 -26.64
C GLY A 104 3.25 -17.24 -27.16
N GLN A 105 2.22 -17.34 -26.31
CA GLN A 105 0.86 -16.93 -26.64
C GLN A 105 0.46 -15.74 -25.77
N PRO A 106 0.37 -14.53 -26.34
CA PRO A 106 -0.08 -13.34 -25.63
C PRO A 106 -1.46 -13.53 -24.99
N GLN A 107 -1.58 -13.25 -23.70
CA GLN A 107 -2.84 -13.28 -22.95
C GLN A 107 -3.55 -11.91 -23.05
N VAL A 108 -3.90 -11.53 -24.28
CA VAL A 108 -4.49 -10.21 -24.56
C VAL A 108 -5.88 -10.04 -23.95
N GLY A 109 -6.25 -8.79 -23.66
CA GLY A 109 -7.63 -8.45 -23.35
C GLY A 109 -7.82 -7.05 -22.75
N ALA A 110 -9.05 -6.82 -22.30
CA ALA A 110 -9.46 -5.57 -21.69
C ALA A 110 -8.92 -5.43 -20.25
N PHE A 111 -8.49 -4.23 -19.90
CA PHE A 111 -8.03 -3.88 -18.58
C PHE A 111 -8.36 -2.41 -18.23
N GLN A 112 -8.41 -2.11 -16.94
CA GLN A 112 -8.30 -0.76 -16.40
C GLN A 112 -6.91 -0.58 -15.81
N ILE A 113 -6.36 0.63 -15.91
CA ILE A 113 -5.15 1.04 -15.19
C ILE A 113 -5.43 2.30 -14.38
N ASP A 114 -4.97 2.30 -13.13
CA ASP A 114 -4.90 3.46 -12.27
C ASP A 114 -3.43 3.85 -12.07
N ILE A 115 -3.14 5.14 -12.12
CA ILE A 115 -1.79 5.71 -11.95
C ILE A 115 -1.85 6.79 -10.88
N GLY A 116 -1.02 6.64 -9.85
CA GLY A 116 -0.93 7.54 -8.70
C GLY A 116 0.45 8.14 -8.53
N PHE A 117 0.49 9.35 -8.00
CA PHE A 117 1.74 9.99 -7.62
C PHE A 117 1.54 10.75 -6.32
N VAL A 118 2.33 10.41 -5.31
CA VAL A 118 2.35 11.12 -4.03
C VAL A 118 3.73 11.69 -3.77
N VAL A 119 3.78 12.87 -3.16
CA VAL A 119 5.03 13.45 -2.65
C VAL A 119 5.11 13.12 -1.17
N PRO A 120 6.00 12.20 -0.74
CA PRO A 120 6.13 11.88 0.68
C PRO A 120 6.50 13.10 1.50
N SER A 121 6.02 13.15 2.74
CA SER A 121 6.50 14.15 3.70
C SER A 121 8.00 13.96 3.97
N VAL A 122 8.73 15.03 4.24
CA VAL A 122 10.20 14.97 4.42
C VAL A 122 10.58 15.57 5.77
N GLY A 123 11.47 14.91 6.51
CA GLY A 123 12.08 15.45 7.73
C GLY A 123 12.48 14.39 8.74
N PRO A 124 12.70 14.77 10.02
CA PRO A 124 13.16 13.85 11.06
C PRO A 124 12.20 12.68 11.31
N CYS A 125 12.75 11.53 11.68
CA CYS A 125 11.98 10.34 12.06
C CYS A 125 12.37 9.84 13.45
N ASP A 126 12.58 10.77 14.37
CA ASP A 126 12.92 10.43 15.74
C ASP A 126 11.75 9.68 16.39
N MET A 127 12.09 8.56 17.04
CA MET A 127 11.16 7.74 17.79
C MET A 127 11.47 7.85 19.28
N GLU A 128 10.43 7.88 20.11
CA GLU A 128 10.59 7.84 21.56
C GLU A 128 11.16 6.48 22.01
N VAL A 129 12.03 6.53 23.02
CA VAL A 129 12.57 5.33 23.68
C VAL A 129 11.75 5.03 24.92
N GLY A 130 11.35 3.77 25.09
CA GLY A 130 10.57 3.35 26.24
C GLY A 130 10.19 1.88 26.16
N GLU A 131 9.09 1.53 26.82
CA GLU A 131 8.53 0.19 26.79
C GLU A 131 7.03 0.26 26.56
N MET A 132 6.49 -0.72 25.85
CA MET A 132 5.06 -0.85 25.58
C MET A 132 4.54 -2.15 26.17
N ALA A 133 3.70 -2.03 27.20
CA ALA A 133 3.08 -3.19 27.82
C ALA A 133 2.08 -3.85 26.86
N ARG A 134 2.12 -5.17 26.77
CA ARG A 134 1.21 -5.97 25.95
C ARG A 134 0.41 -6.92 26.81
N VAL A 135 -0.78 -7.28 26.37
CA VAL A 135 -1.63 -8.25 27.07
C VAL A 135 -0.89 -9.59 27.11
N ASN A 136 -0.86 -10.21 28.29
CA ASN A 136 -0.22 -11.51 28.55
C ASN A 136 1.31 -11.55 28.30
N ASP A 137 2.02 -10.41 28.35
CA ASP A 137 3.49 -10.38 28.19
C ASP A 137 4.28 -10.79 29.45
N GLY A 138 3.59 -11.10 30.55
CA GLY A 138 4.22 -11.50 31.81
C GLY A 138 5.06 -10.41 32.47
N GLY A 139 4.85 -9.14 32.10
CA GLY A 139 5.67 -8.01 32.54
C GLY A 139 6.94 -7.81 31.70
N ASN A 140 7.17 -8.63 30.67
CA ASN A 140 8.25 -8.45 29.70
C ASN A 140 7.76 -7.55 28.56
N HIS A 141 7.65 -6.27 28.86
CA HIS A 141 7.14 -5.26 27.94
C HIS A 141 8.03 -5.14 26.70
N LEU A 142 7.42 -4.72 25.59
CA LEU A 142 8.13 -4.56 24.33
C LEU A 142 8.98 -3.29 24.39
N ALA A 143 10.31 -3.42 24.28
CA ALA A 143 11.19 -2.25 24.18
C ALA A 143 10.92 -1.48 22.88
N MET A 144 10.80 -0.16 22.98
CA MET A 144 10.50 0.73 21.87
C MET A 144 11.69 1.68 21.58
N PRO A 145 11.99 2.00 20.31
CA PRO A 145 11.38 1.42 19.11
C PRO A 145 11.71 -0.08 18.97
N ALA A 146 10.71 -0.85 18.54
CA ALA A 146 10.82 -2.30 18.40
C ALA A 146 11.14 -2.66 16.95
N THR A 147 11.91 -3.73 16.75
CA THR A 147 12.13 -4.33 15.43
C THR A 147 11.74 -5.79 15.46
N GLY A 148 10.97 -6.23 14.47
CA GLY A 148 10.52 -7.61 14.34
C GLY A 148 9.35 -7.75 13.36
N PRO A 149 8.72 -8.94 13.30
CA PRO A 149 7.70 -9.24 12.30
C PRO A 149 6.47 -8.35 12.43
N MET A 150 6.03 -7.77 11.32
CA MET A 150 4.79 -7.01 11.20
C MET A 150 3.73 -7.82 10.47
N VAL A 151 2.53 -7.92 11.06
CA VAL A 151 1.39 -8.59 10.39
C VAL A 151 0.81 -7.67 9.32
N LEU A 152 0.38 -8.30 8.21
CA LEU A 152 -0.42 -7.64 7.20
C LEU A 152 -1.86 -7.78 7.68
N GLU A 153 -2.47 -6.67 8.00
CA GLU A 153 -3.79 -6.61 8.60
C GLU A 153 -4.88 -6.33 7.56
N ALA A 154 -6.08 -6.72 7.94
CA ALA A 154 -7.29 -6.58 7.16
C ALA A 154 -7.92 -5.20 7.35
N HIS A 155 -8.77 -4.78 6.42
CA HIS A 155 -9.43 -3.47 6.47
C HIS A 155 -10.45 -3.37 7.61
N LEU A 156 -10.71 -2.13 8.02
CA LEU A 156 -11.64 -1.80 9.09
C LEU A 156 -12.67 -0.77 8.64
N VAL A 157 -13.91 -0.90 9.16
CA VAL A 157 -14.97 0.06 8.85
C VAL A 157 -14.65 1.42 9.45
N THR A 158 -14.88 2.47 8.67
CA THR A 158 -14.54 3.85 8.98
C THR A 158 -15.76 4.72 9.28
N GLN A 159 -15.53 5.96 9.70
CA GLN A 159 -16.57 6.93 10.04
C GLN A 159 -17.46 7.35 8.85
N GLU A 160 -17.05 7.08 7.61
CA GLU A 160 -17.78 7.47 6.39
C GLU A 160 -18.62 6.32 5.80
N GLU A 161 -18.60 5.16 6.45
CA GLU A 161 -19.30 3.95 6.02
C GLU A 161 -20.44 3.64 7.00
N PRO A 162 -21.61 4.29 6.88
CA PRO A 162 -22.68 4.14 7.86
C PRO A 162 -23.30 2.75 7.80
N ALA A 163 -23.86 2.30 8.92
CA ALA A 163 -24.59 1.04 8.99
C ALA A 163 -25.72 0.93 7.93
N PRO A 164 -26.05 -0.29 7.44
CA PRO A 164 -25.61 -1.59 7.93
C PRO A 164 -24.16 -1.90 7.57
N TYR A 165 -23.40 -2.41 8.54
CA TYR A 165 -22.00 -2.77 8.33
C TYR A 165 -21.84 -4.14 7.64
N PRO A 166 -20.66 -4.43 7.05
CA PRO A 166 -20.38 -5.67 6.32
C PRO A 166 -20.75 -6.94 7.09
N SER A 167 -21.49 -7.84 6.42
CA SER A 167 -21.93 -9.13 6.99
C SER A 167 -21.05 -10.31 6.57
N THR A 168 -20.21 -10.11 5.54
CA THR A 168 -19.17 -11.02 5.08
C THR A 168 -17.82 -10.30 4.99
N SER A 169 -16.74 -11.05 4.79
CA SER A 169 -15.40 -10.49 4.64
C SER A 169 -15.23 -9.64 3.36
N THR A 170 -16.18 -9.66 2.44
CA THR A 170 -16.08 -8.96 1.14
C THR A 170 -17.28 -8.06 0.83
N ASP A 171 -18.26 -7.96 1.72
CA ASP A 171 -19.42 -7.08 1.49
C ASP A 171 -18.96 -5.62 1.39
N GLU A 172 -19.36 -4.90 0.34
CA GLU A 172 -19.07 -3.46 0.16
C GLU A 172 -17.57 -3.09 0.11
N LEU A 173 -16.69 -4.08 -0.06
CA LEU A 173 -15.24 -3.88 -0.03
C LEU A 173 -14.73 -3.08 -1.25
N ALA A 174 -15.42 -3.18 -2.38
CA ALA A 174 -15.08 -2.39 -3.56
C ALA A 174 -15.32 -0.89 -3.33
N GLU A 175 -16.45 -0.54 -2.71
CA GLU A 175 -16.76 0.83 -2.31
C GLU A 175 -15.78 1.36 -1.25
N HIS A 176 -15.40 0.52 -0.29
CA HIS A 176 -14.36 0.85 0.70
C HIS A 176 -13.02 1.19 0.04
N TYR A 177 -12.57 0.39 -0.93
CA TYR A 177 -11.32 0.65 -1.65
C TYR A 177 -11.34 1.99 -2.39
N VAL A 178 -12.46 2.33 -3.03
CA VAL A 178 -12.64 3.63 -3.69
C VAL A 178 -12.54 4.75 -2.66
N LEU A 179 -13.20 4.62 -1.51
CA LEU A 179 -13.18 5.60 -0.43
C LEU A 179 -11.77 5.81 0.15
N SER A 180 -11.04 4.72 0.44
CA SER A 180 -9.65 4.77 0.91
C SER A 180 -8.74 5.43 -0.14
N GLN A 181 -8.88 5.04 -1.40
CA GLN A 181 -8.11 5.61 -2.51
C GLN A 181 -8.37 7.10 -2.71
N ASP A 182 -9.63 7.53 -2.72
CA ASP A 182 -10.01 8.94 -2.91
C ASP A 182 -9.52 9.81 -1.75
N THR A 183 -9.51 9.26 -0.53
CA THR A 183 -9.05 9.99 0.66
C THR A 183 -7.53 10.12 0.73
N THR A 184 -6.81 9.08 0.32
CA THR A 184 -5.35 9.01 0.43
C THR A 184 -4.62 9.49 -0.82
N GLU A 185 -5.32 9.52 -1.96
CA GLU A 185 -4.74 9.64 -3.31
C GLU A 185 -3.67 8.56 -3.60
N PHE A 186 -3.64 7.48 -2.80
CA PHE A 186 -2.63 6.44 -2.86
C PHE A 186 -3.13 5.26 -3.71
N ILE A 187 -2.55 5.15 -4.92
CA ILE A 187 -2.91 4.10 -5.88
C ILE A 187 -2.10 2.84 -5.62
N MET A 188 -2.79 1.73 -5.43
CA MET A 188 -2.23 0.38 -5.46
C MET A 188 -3.35 -0.63 -5.75
N HIS A 189 -2.98 -1.79 -6.28
CA HIS A 189 -3.91 -2.91 -6.31
C HIS A 189 -4.18 -3.38 -4.87
N ARG A 190 -5.45 -3.33 -4.44
CA ARG A 190 -5.91 -3.74 -3.11
C ARG A 190 -6.43 -5.16 -3.09
N SER A 191 -6.14 -5.88 -2.01
CA SER A 191 -6.36 -7.32 -1.91
C SER A 191 -6.87 -7.77 -0.55
N GLN A 192 -6.75 -6.94 0.48
CA GLN A 192 -7.10 -7.34 1.84
C GLN A 192 -8.61 -7.29 2.06
N VAL A 193 -9.12 -8.30 2.75
CA VAL A 193 -10.55 -8.36 3.10
C VAL A 193 -10.82 -7.55 4.37
N TRP A 194 -12.08 -7.46 4.77
CA TRP A 194 -12.43 -6.95 6.08
C TRP A 194 -11.88 -7.81 7.22
N ALA A 195 -11.50 -7.18 8.33
CA ALA A 195 -11.06 -7.89 9.52
C ALA A 195 -12.12 -8.90 9.97
N PRO A 196 -11.70 -10.10 10.39
CA PRO A 196 -12.63 -11.15 10.77
C PRO A 196 -13.46 -10.75 12.00
N LEU A 197 -14.62 -11.40 12.15
CA LEU A 197 -15.54 -11.18 13.26
C LEU A 197 -14.97 -11.73 14.58
N GLU A 198 -14.03 -11.02 15.20
CA GLU A 198 -13.43 -11.38 16.48
C GLU A 198 -14.12 -10.68 17.65
N GLY A 199 -15.29 -11.21 18.05
CA GLY A 199 -16.05 -10.69 19.18
C GLY A 199 -16.92 -9.45 18.87
N GLY A 200 -17.00 -9.04 17.61
CA GLY A 200 -17.93 -8.02 17.11
C GLY A 200 -19.27 -8.58 16.62
N THR A 201 -20.04 -7.73 15.93
CA THR A 201 -21.31 -8.12 15.27
C THR A 201 -21.29 -7.91 13.75
N PHE A 202 -20.16 -7.47 13.20
CA PHE A 202 -19.93 -7.22 11.77
C PHE A 202 -18.43 -7.40 11.43
N TYR A 203 -18.11 -7.62 10.16
CA TYR A 203 -16.72 -7.70 9.67
C TYR A 203 -16.09 -6.30 9.61
N GLY A 204 -14.77 -6.20 9.78
CA GLY A 204 -14.06 -4.93 9.79
C GLY A 204 -14.24 -4.17 11.11
N CYS A 205 -14.64 -4.84 12.20
CA CYS A 205 -14.81 -4.21 13.48
C CYS A 205 -13.46 -3.96 14.18
N GLY A 206 -13.05 -2.69 14.27
CA GLY A 206 -11.97 -2.27 15.15
C GLY A 206 -12.42 -2.15 16.61
N ILE A 207 -11.64 -1.44 17.43
CA ILE A 207 -12.04 -1.11 18.80
C ILE A 207 -12.83 0.19 18.84
N GLY A 208 -14.05 0.09 19.36
CA GLY A 208 -14.94 1.21 19.59
C GLY A 208 -15.88 1.44 18.41
N SER A 209 -16.43 2.65 18.29
CA SER A 209 -17.31 2.98 17.17
C SER A 209 -16.49 3.23 15.90
N PRO A 210 -16.93 2.73 14.73
CA PRO A 210 -16.43 3.18 13.43
C PRO A 210 -16.50 4.71 13.26
N ASP A 211 -17.48 5.38 13.90
CA ASP A 211 -17.61 6.85 13.89
C ASP A 211 -16.37 7.60 14.41
N ASP A 212 -15.52 6.94 15.18
CA ASP A 212 -14.30 7.53 15.73
C ASP A 212 -13.08 7.32 14.81
N PHE A 213 -13.20 6.56 13.71
CA PHE A 213 -12.08 6.10 12.89
C PHE A 213 -12.07 6.77 11.51
N PRO A 214 -11.22 7.81 11.32
CA PRO A 214 -11.12 8.50 10.03
C PRO A 214 -10.59 7.59 8.93
N VAL A 215 -11.13 7.76 7.71
CA VAL A 215 -10.68 7.03 6.52
C VAL A 215 -9.18 7.14 6.30
N LEU A 216 -8.62 8.35 6.46
CA LEU A 216 -7.17 8.56 6.34
C LEU A 216 -6.36 7.74 7.36
N HIS A 217 -6.89 7.53 8.56
CA HIS A 217 -6.18 6.74 9.55
C HIS A 217 -6.25 5.25 9.22
N GLU A 218 -7.34 4.78 8.62
CA GLU A 218 -7.51 3.39 8.22
C GLU A 218 -6.49 2.97 7.17
N ALA A 219 -6.22 3.77 6.15
CA ALA A 219 -5.16 3.44 5.20
C ALA A 219 -3.75 3.45 5.83
N TRP A 220 -3.58 4.07 6.99
CA TRP A 220 -2.28 4.25 7.64
C TRP A 220 -2.32 3.88 9.12
N TYR A 221 -3.03 2.82 9.54
CA TYR A 221 -3.07 2.47 10.97
C TYR A 221 -1.98 1.47 11.37
N VAL A 222 -1.75 1.38 12.68
CA VAL A 222 -1.01 0.29 13.28
C VAL A 222 -1.78 -0.26 14.48
N ASN A 223 -1.79 -1.58 14.61
CA ASN A 223 -2.30 -2.27 15.77
C ASN A 223 -1.16 -2.94 16.56
N MET A 224 -1.37 -3.11 17.87
CA MET A 224 -0.53 -3.93 18.72
C MET A 224 -1.43 -4.54 19.81
N TYR A 225 -1.03 -5.70 20.36
CA TYR A 225 -1.74 -6.33 21.48
C TYR A 225 -1.51 -5.59 22.82
N TRP A 226 -1.70 -4.28 22.85
CA TRP A 226 -1.50 -3.42 24.00
C TRP A 226 -2.46 -3.74 25.15
N THR A 227 -2.03 -3.46 26.38
CA THR A 227 -2.94 -3.42 27.54
C THR A 227 -3.87 -2.21 27.46
N ALA A 228 -4.98 -2.23 28.20
CA ALA A 228 -5.90 -1.08 28.25
C ALA A 228 -5.21 0.21 28.75
N GLN A 229 -4.18 0.08 29.60
CA GLN A 229 -3.43 1.19 30.17
C GLN A 229 -2.32 1.71 29.25
N SER A 230 -1.72 0.84 28.44
CA SER A 230 -0.63 1.19 27.52
C SER A 230 -1.08 1.55 26.12
N ARG A 231 -2.35 1.27 25.77
CA ARG A 231 -2.93 1.64 24.48
C ARG A 231 -2.77 3.14 24.23
N PRO A 232 -2.15 3.55 23.10
CA PRO A 232 -2.07 4.95 22.72
C PRO A 232 -3.46 5.59 22.57
N ALA A 233 -3.54 6.90 22.70
CA ALA A 233 -4.75 7.62 22.31
C ALA A 233 -5.02 7.39 20.81
N LYS A 234 -6.29 7.33 20.41
CA LYS A 234 -6.68 7.20 19.00
C LYS A 234 -5.99 8.29 18.17
N GLY A 235 -5.25 7.89 17.14
CA GLY A 235 -4.50 8.80 16.27
C GLY A 235 -3.13 9.21 16.81
N THR A 236 -2.57 8.57 17.84
CA THR A 236 -1.15 8.76 18.17
C THR A 236 -0.28 8.42 16.96
N ARG A 237 0.64 9.32 16.60
CA ARG A 237 1.57 9.13 15.48
C ARG A 237 2.66 8.17 15.91
N MET A 238 2.80 7.10 15.14
CA MET A 238 3.93 6.20 15.21
C MET A 238 4.65 6.22 13.86
N ILE A 239 5.92 5.84 13.86
CA ILE A 239 6.73 5.72 12.65
C ILE A 239 6.98 4.24 12.43
N LEU A 240 6.65 3.79 11.22
CA LEU A 240 6.96 2.47 10.70
C LEU A 240 8.01 2.60 9.60
N ARG A 241 9.04 1.76 9.60
CA ARG A 241 10.04 1.71 8.52
C ARG A 241 10.67 0.34 8.38
N ASP A 242 11.09 -0.01 7.18
CA ASP A 242 12.01 -1.15 6.99
C ASP A 242 13.39 -0.75 7.56
N PRO A 243 13.94 -1.47 8.56
CA PRO A 243 15.26 -1.18 9.11
C PRO A 243 16.38 -1.29 8.06
N ASN A 244 16.14 -1.95 6.94
CA ASN A 244 17.07 -2.10 5.82
C ASN A 244 16.69 -1.25 4.59
N GLY A 245 15.50 -0.62 4.58
CA GLY A 245 14.88 0.00 3.40
C GLY A 245 15.30 1.46 3.14
N GLY A 246 16.44 1.88 3.67
CA GLY A 246 16.97 3.24 3.49
C GLY A 246 16.16 4.29 4.25
N SER A 247 15.74 5.36 3.56
CA SER A 247 15.09 6.52 4.17
C SER A 247 13.57 6.47 4.18
N ARG A 248 12.93 5.46 3.57
CA ARG A 248 11.46 5.37 3.54
C ARG A 248 10.92 5.05 4.93
N ALA A 249 9.84 5.74 5.29
CA ALA A 249 9.05 5.47 6.47
C ALA A 249 7.58 5.81 6.21
N VAL A 250 6.70 5.35 7.09
CA VAL A 250 5.28 5.66 7.08
C VAL A 250 4.92 6.20 8.46
N VAL A 251 4.20 7.31 8.49
CA VAL A 251 3.59 7.80 9.73
C VAL A 251 2.23 7.15 9.86
N VAL A 252 2.07 6.31 10.88
CA VAL A 252 0.87 5.51 11.10
C VAL A 252 0.10 5.96 12.34
N ALA A 253 -1.20 5.71 12.36
CA ALA A 253 -2.14 6.03 13.43
C ALA A 253 -2.33 4.83 14.36
N ALA A 254 -1.98 4.98 15.63
CA ALA A 254 -2.19 3.95 16.64
C ALA A 254 -3.50 4.15 17.43
N GLY A 255 -3.89 3.11 18.18
CA GLY A 255 -4.96 3.17 19.19
C GLY A 255 -6.36 2.74 18.71
N TYR A 256 -6.49 2.31 17.46
CA TYR A 256 -7.77 1.93 16.86
C TYR A 256 -8.12 0.44 16.97
N GLU A 257 -7.15 -0.45 17.11
CA GLU A 257 -7.39 -1.90 17.09
C GLU A 257 -6.40 -2.67 17.97
N THR A 258 -6.86 -3.67 18.73
CA THR A 258 -5.97 -4.55 19.52
C THR A 258 -5.71 -5.83 18.76
N GLY A 259 -4.49 -5.99 18.26
CA GLY A 259 -4.03 -7.15 17.49
C GLY A 259 -2.60 -6.90 17.02
N PRO A 260 -1.87 -7.90 16.49
CA PRO A 260 -2.16 -9.32 16.55
C PRO A 260 -1.88 -9.90 17.95
N GLY A 261 -2.67 -10.88 18.40
CA GLY A 261 -2.52 -11.50 19.73
C GLY A 261 -1.25 -12.33 19.94
N ASN A 262 -0.52 -12.65 18.86
CA ASN A 262 0.75 -13.36 18.93
C ASN A 262 1.89 -12.39 19.29
N LEU A 263 2.39 -12.50 20.53
CA LEU A 263 3.47 -11.63 21.05
C LEU A 263 4.84 -11.80 20.36
N ALA A 264 4.99 -12.76 19.45
CA ALA A 264 6.15 -12.86 18.57
C ALA A 264 6.19 -11.75 17.50
N HIS A 265 5.05 -11.12 17.20
CA HIS A 265 4.95 -9.99 16.27
C HIS A 265 4.99 -8.68 17.04
N ILE A 266 5.57 -7.64 16.44
CA ILE A 266 5.64 -6.32 17.08
C ILE A 266 4.37 -5.49 16.86
N GLY A 267 3.54 -5.87 15.90
CA GLY A 267 2.26 -5.22 15.58
C GLY A 267 1.67 -5.77 14.29
N GLY A 268 0.69 -5.06 13.76
CA GLY A 268 0.11 -5.25 12.43
C GLY A 268 -0.28 -3.92 11.78
N THR A 269 -0.34 -3.89 10.45
CA THR A 269 -0.61 -2.70 9.64
C THR A 269 -1.27 -3.12 8.32
N PRO A 270 -2.10 -2.28 7.67
CA PRO A 270 -2.79 -2.66 6.43
C PRO A 270 -1.82 -2.73 5.24
N GLU A 271 -2.35 -2.98 4.04
CA GLU A 271 -1.51 -3.20 2.85
C GLU A 271 -0.79 -1.94 2.34
N GLU A 272 -1.30 -0.74 2.60
CA GLU A 272 -0.72 0.50 2.09
C GLU A 272 0.68 0.81 2.66
N PRO A 273 0.93 0.72 3.99
CA PRO A 273 2.28 0.83 4.54
C PRO A 273 3.24 -0.21 3.97
N HIS A 274 2.79 -1.46 3.85
CA HIS A 274 3.59 -2.55 3.29
C HIS A 274 3.96 -2.26 1.83
N PHE A 275 2.99 -1.82 1.02
CA PHE A 275 3.21 -1.44 -0.36
C PHE A 275 4.22 -0.30 -0.49
N TYR A 276 4.07 0.79 0.27
CA TYR A 276 5.01 1.92 0.21
C TYR A 276 6.44 1.51 0.62
N LEU A 277 6.57 0.72 1.68
CA LEU A 277 7.87 0.23 2.19
C LEU A 277 8.46 -0.89 1.33
N GLY A 278 7.67 -1.49 0.45
CA GLY A 278 8.07 -2.63 -0.36
C GLY A 278 8.27 -3.92 0.44
N THR A 279 7.44 -4.11 1.47
CA THR A 279 7.44 -5.27 2.36
C THR A 279 6.12 -6.03 2.27
N GLY A 280 6.04 -7.20 2.90
CA GLY A 280 4.85 -8.02 3.00
C GLY A 280 4.63 -8.58 4.40
N HIS A 281 3.69 -9.51 4.49
CA HIS A 281 3.31 -10.16 5.74
C HIS A 281 4.52 -10.80 6.44
N LEU A 282 4.75 -10.44 7.70
CA LEU A 282 5.81 -10.91 8.59
C LEU A 282 7.23 -10.47 8.21
N ASP A 283 7.39 -9.55 7.27
CA ASP A 283 8.68 -8.88 7.12
C ASP A 283 9.02 -8.11 8.40
N ASP A 284 10.31 -8.07 8.71
CA ASP A 284 10.81 -7.35 9.87
C ASP A 284 10.73 -5.85 9.61
N LEU A 285 9.93 -5.14 10.41
CA LEU A 285 9.83 -3.69 10.39
C LEU A 285 10.27 -3.11 11.73
N GLN A 286 10.59 -1.82 11.75
CA GLN A 286 10.80 -1.06 12.96
C GLN A 286 9.61 -0.14 13.23
N LEU A 287 9.08 -0.19 14.45
CA LEU A 287 7.93 0.60 14.90
C LEU A 287 8.30 1.39 16.17
N GLY A 288 7.93 2.68 16.22
CA GLY A 288 8.14 3.54 17.39
C GLY A 288 7.13 4.67 17.49
N ILE A 289 6.89 5.19 18.69
CA ILE A 289 6.10 6.43 18.87
C ILE A 289 6.88 7.58 18.26
N ALA A 290 6.27 8.38 17.39
CA ALA A 290 6.93 9.53 16.80
C ALA A 290 7.22 10.59 17.88
N ALA A 291 8.45 11.11 17.93
CA ALA A 291 8.79 12.21 18.83
C ALA A 291 8.03 13.49 18.46
N ASP A 292 7.70 13.67 17.19
CA ASP A 292 6.84 14.74 16.69
C ASP A 292 5.43 14.20 16.40
N GLN A 293 4.46 14.60 17.23
CA GLN A 293 3.05 14.22 17.06
C GLN A 293 2.30 15.12 16.06
N ALA A 294 2.95 16.12 15.46
CA ALA A 294 2.39 16.96 14.41
C ALA A 294 2.63 16.40 12.99
N LEU A 295 3.33 15.27 12.86
CA LEU A 295 3.60 14.65 11.57
C LEU A 295 2.29 14.28 10.84
N PRO A 296 2.22 14.51 9.50
CA PRO A 296 1.11 14.05 8.69
C PRO A 296 1.16 12.52 8.56
N PHE A 297 0.00 11.86 8.51
CA PHE A 297 -0.09 10.43 8.25
C PHE A 297 0.31 10.09 6.81
N GLY A 298 0.79 8.86 6.61
CA GLY A 298 1.16 8.33 5.31
C GLY A 298 2.66 8.41 4.98
N PRO A 299 3.01 8.38 3.68
CA PRO A 299 4.40 8.29 3.21
C PRO A 299 5.34 9.37 3.74
N ARG A 300 6.55 8.94 4.13
CA ARG A 300 7.61 9.80 4.64
C ARG A 300 8.99 9.40 4.12
N ILE A 301 9.86 10.39 3.99
CA ILE A 301 11.31 10.26 3.81
C ILE A 301 12.01 10.86 5.02
N CYS A 302 12.75 10.01 5.74
CA CYS A 302 13.53 10.39 6.91
C CYS A 302 14.82 11.11 6.52
N GLN A 303 15.11 12.24 7.16
CA GLN A 303 16.31 13.05 6.97
C GLN A 303 16.90 13.53 8.29
#